data_AF-A0A8T2FWS3-F1
#
_entry.id   AF-A0A8T2FWS3-F1
#
_cell.length_a   1.000
_cell.length_b   1.000
_cell.length_c   1.000
_cell.angle_alpha   90.00
_cell.angle_beta   90.00
_cell.angle_gamma   90.00
#
_symmetry.space_group_name_H-M   'P 1'
#
loop_
_entity.id
_entity.type
_entity.pdbx_description
1 polymer ?
#
loop_
_entity_poly.entity_id
_entity_poly.type
_entity_poly.pdbx_seq_one_letter_code
_entity_poly.pdbx_strand_id
1 'polypeptide(L)'
;MAARIGIFSVFVAVLLSISAFSSAQDLQIVNAERRIDLSSHIVKAFLTLKVENIGKDPAAEMLLAFPPTQIKNLAMVQALAITGKKKKKTYLPLDVKPTEQPDAPNDTGYYRVTFISPLGPGETVSLEVLYILTHSLEPFPVEITQSESQLVYYHDSAVILSPYHVKQQTTFIKTPSTRVESFTSIEPANRAGKEIKYGPYENRASYSYTPVIIHFENNSPFAVVEELVREIEISHWGSLQITENYRLTHGGARHKGVFSRVDYQSKRSVSGASSFNALLAVLPPRVNSVYYRDEIGNISTSHLRTGFRKSELEFEPRYPLFGGWSATFIIGYRVPLEDYLFEASDGRRYLNFTFGCPLVETIVNKLTIKVVLPEGSKDPSAVLPFTVNQELQVKYSYLDIVGRTVVVLQKDNVVPTHNVPFQVYYTFKPIYMLAEPFMLVSAFFLVFVASLAYVHIDLNIVRK
;
A
#
# COMPACT_ATOMS: atom_id res chain seq x y z
N MET A 1 7.77 -16.34 84.24
CA MET A 1 9.13 -16.90 84.05
C MET A 1 9.01 -18.02 83.01
N ALA A 2 9.73 -17.90 81.88
CA ALA A 2 9.79 -18.77 80.68
C ALA A 2 8.48 -18.90 79.83
N ALA A 3 8.33 -18.30 78.63
CA ALA A 3 8.96 -18.54 77.31
C ALA A 3 8.69 -19.97 76.78
N ARG A 4 8.21 -20.27 75.57
CA ARG A 4 8.41 -19.65 74.23
C ARG A 4 7.61 -20.45 73.16
N ILE A 5 7.43 -19.86 71.95
CA ILE A 5 7.10 -20.49 70.63
C ILE A 5 5.61 -20.83 70.44
N GLY A 6 4.83 -20.32 69.49
CA GLY A 6 5.03 -19.97 68.06
C GLY A 6 3.93 -20.74 67.30
N ILE A 7 2.98 -20.12 66.60
CA ILE A 7 3.05 -19.78 65.17
C ILE A 7 1.82 -18.92 64.86
N PHE A 8 2.07 -17.72 64.35
CA PHE A 8 1.07 -16.78 63.85
C PHE A 8 0.91 -17.08 62.34
N SER A 9 -0.22 -17.66 61.92
CA SER A 9 -0.52 -17.77 60.48
C SER A 9 -1.11 -16.45 59.99
N VAL A 10 -0.25 -15.60 59.44
CA VAL A 10 -0.65 -14.41 58.68
C VAL A 10 -1.16 -14.89 57.32
N PHE A 11 -2.48 -14.87 57.14
CA PHE A 11 -3.09 -14.97 55.81
C PHE A 11 -2.83 -13.64 55.09
N VAL A 12 -1.77 -13.58 54.29
CA VAL A 12 -1.56 -12.48 53.34
C VAL A 12 -2.54 -12.70 52.19
N ALA A 13 -3.70 -12.06 52.26
CA ALA A 13 -4.55 -11.86 51.09
C ALA A 13 -3.82 -10.91 50.14
N VAL A 14 -3.14 -11.48 49.14
CA VAL A 14 -2.66 -10.74 47.98
C VAL A 14 -3.90 -10.31 47.21
N LEU A 15 -4.37 -9.09 47.51
CA LEU A 15 -5.22 -8.32 46.61
C LEU A 15 -4.39 -8.03 45.36
N LEU A 16 -4.42 -8.97 44.41
CA LEU A 16 -4.17 -8.70 43.01
C LEU A 16 -5.25 -7.71 42.56
N SER A 17 -4.95 -6.43 42.69
CA SER A 17 -5.58 -5.38 41.90
C SER A 17 -5.27 -5.70 40.43
N ILE A 18 -6.13 -6.52 39.84
CA ILE A 18 -6.31 -6.57 38.39
C ILE A 18 -6.80 -5.17 38.04
N SER A 19 -5.88 -4.29 37.68
CA SER A 19 -6.20 -3.10 36.89
C SER A 19 -6.70 -3.60 35.56
N ALA A 20 -8.00 -3.94 35.52
CA ALA A 20 -8.74 -4.04 34.29
C ALA A 20 -8.54 -2.69 33.59
N PHE A 21 -7.83 -2.70 32.47
CA PHE A 21 -7.80 -1.57 31.54
C PHE A 21 -9.19 -1.43 30.91
N SER A 22 -10.15 -0.96 31.71
CA SER A 22 -11.46 -0.52 31.27
C SER A 22 -11.37 0.98 30.94
N SER A 23 -10.46 1.36 30.02
CA SER A 23 -10.25 2.76 29.61
C SER A 23 -11.13 3.18 28.43
N ALA A 24 -12.07 2.33 28.00
CA ALA A 24 -12.95 2.63 26.87
C ALA A 24 -14.17 3.51 27.23
N GLN A 25 -14.42 3.80 28.52
CA GLN A 25 -15.65 4.49 28.93
C GLN A 25 -15.54 6.01 29.12
N ASP A 26 -14.32 6.57 29.06
CA ASP A 26 -14.09 7.99 29.36
C ASP A 26 -14.24 8.92 28.15
N LEU A 27 -14.31 8.37 26.94
CA LEU A 27 -14.53 9.15 25.72
C LEU A 27 -15.93 8.93 25.15
N GLN A 28 -16.47 9.98 24.55
CA GLN A 28 -17.76 9.96 23.87
C GLN A 28 -17.64 10.61 22.49
N ILE A 29 -18.32 10.04 21.49
CA ILE A 29 -18.39 10.63 20.16
C ILE A 29 -19.67 11.47 20.07
N VAL A 30 -19.50 12.80 20.02
CA VAL A 30 -20.61 13.77 19.97
C VAL A 30 -21.27 13.78 18.60
N ASN A 31 -20.45 13.75 17.55
CA ASN A 31 -20.95 13.67 16.18
C ASN A 31 -19.97 12.84 15.34
N ALA A 32 -20.52 11.95 14.53
CA ALA A 32 -19.76 11.13 13.60
C ALA A 32 -20.36 11.19 12.20
N GLU A 33 -19.57 11.61 11.23
CA GLU A 33 -19.96 11.56 9.82
C GLU A 33 -19.03 10.61 9.08
N ARG A 34 -19.59 9.57 8.47
CA ARG A 34 -18.84 8.60 7.66
C ARG A 34 -19.24 8.72 6.21
N ARG A 35 -18.28 8.95 5.31
CA ARG A 35 -18.49 9.00 3.86
C ARG A 35 -17.68 7.90 3.20
N ILE A 36 -18.35 7.00 2.49
CA ILE A 36 -17.74 5.86 1.81
C ILE A 36 -17.84 6.08 0.31
N ASP A 37 -16.71 6.10 -0.38
CA ASP A 37 -16.65 6.23 -1.84
C ASP A 37 -16.40 4.85 -2.47
N LEU A 38 -17.40 4.37 -3.22
CA LEU A 38 -17.40 3.11 -3.96
C LEU A 38 -17.21 3.32 -5.47
N SER A 39 -16.75 4.50 -5.90
CA SER A 39 -16.59 4.83 -7.32
C SER A 39 -15.53 4.01 -8.06
N SER A 40 -14.60 3.38 -7.34
CA SER A 40 -13.59 2.45 -7.85
C SER A 40 -13.63 1.14 -7.06
N HIS A 41 -12.83 0.14 -7.43
CA HIS A 41 -12.62 -1.07 -6.62
C HIS A 41 -11.81 -0.86 -5.34
N ILE A 42 -11.21 0.32 -5.19
CA ILE A 42 -10.54 0.76 -3.97
C ILE A 42 -11.54 1.58 -3.16
N VAL A 43 -12.06 0.98 -2.09
CA VAL A 43 -13.06 1.63 -1.23
C VAL A 43 -12.35 2.60 -0.30
N LYS A 44 -12.73 3.88 -0.35
CA LYS A 44 -12.18 4.94 0.51
C LYS A 44 -13.25 5.40 1.47
N ALA A 45 -12.98 5.34 2.76
CA ALA A 45 -13.89 5.83 3.77
C ALA A 45 -13.27 6.97 4.57
N PHE A 46 -13.99 8.09 4.60
CA PHE A 46 -13.66 9.29 5.35
C PHE A 46 -14.57 9.37 6.56
N LEU A 47 -13.99 9.39 7.76
CA LEU A 47 -14.69 9.42 9.02
C LEU A 47 -14.32 10.70 9.76
N THR A 48 -15.27 11.61 9.89
CA THR A 48 -15.13 12.86 10.65
C THR A 48 -15.77 12.67 12.02
N LEU A 49 -14.94 12.70 13.06
CA LEU A 49 -15.36 12.48 14.45
C LEU A 49 -15.20 13.76 15.26
N LYS A 50 -16.20 14.11 16.05
CA LYS A 50 -16.07 15.05 17.16
C LYS A 50 -16.10 14.27 18.47
N VAL A 51 -14.95 14.19 19.14
CA VAL A 51 -14.74 13.39 20.35
C VAL A 51 -14.69 14.31 21.56
N GLU A 52 -15.30 13.89 22.65
CA GLU A 52 -15.40 14.60 23.93
C GLU A 52 -14.88 13.68 25.04
N ASN A 53 -14.06 14.20 25.95
CA ASN A 53 -13.68 13.48 27.17
C ASN A 53 -14.73 13.71 28.26
N ILE A 54 -15.45 12.66 28.64
CA ILE A 54 -16.44 12.67 29.72
C ILE A 54 -15.87 12.11 31.03
N GLY A 55 -14.66 11.56 31.00
CA GLY A 55 -13.93 11.08 32.17
C GLY A 55 -13.36 12.19 33.04
N LYS A 56 -12.84 11.80 34.22
CA LYS A 56 -12.20 12.71 35.16
C LYS A 56 -10.71 12.93 34.87
N ASP A 57 -10.09 11.98 34.17
CA ASP A 57 -8.67 11.99 33.86
C ASP A 57 -8.43 12.41 32.40
N PRO A 58 -7.27 13.02 32.08
CA PRO A 58 -6.91 13.35 30.70
C PRO A 58 -6.74 12.08 29.84
N ALA A 59 -7.42 12.04 28.69
CA ALA A 59 -7.32 10.93 27.74
C ALA A 59 -6.24 11.22 26.68
N ALA A 60 -5.21 10.39 26.58
CA ALA A 60 -4.11 10.58 25.63
C ALA A 60 -4.36 9.93 24.26
N GLU A 61 -5.30 9.00 24.17
CA GLU A 61 -5.52 8.16 23.00
C GLU A 61 -6.98 7.77 22.80
N MET A 62 -7.32 7.38 21.58
CA MET A 62 -8.62 6.85 21.18
C MET A 62 -8.46 5.56 20.38
N LEU A 63 -9.41 4.64 20.53
CA LEU A 63 -9.48 3.41 19.74
C LEU A 63 -10.48 3.55 18.58
N LEU A 64 -10.02 3.21 17.38
CA LEU A 64 -10.86 2.98 16.21
C LEU A 64 -11.12 1.48 16.10
N ALA A 65 -12.40 1.10 16.01
CA ALA A 65 -12.83 -0.29 15.90
C ALA A 65 -13.25 -0.62 14.47
N PHE A 66 -12.87 -1.80 13.99
CA PHE A 66 -13.27 -2.31 12.69
C PHE A 66 -13.73 -3.76 12.79
N PRO A 67 -14.79 -4.16 12.06
CA PRO A 67 -15.21 -5.55 12.00
C PRO A 67 -14.12 -6.43 11.36
N PRO A 68 -14.09 -7.73 11.67
CA PRO A 68 -13.04 -8.64 11.21
C PRO A 68 -12.89 -8.69 9.68
N THR A 69 -14.01 -8.58 8.95
CA THR A 69 -14.02 -8.51 7.48
C THR A 69 -13.29 -7.28 6.95
N GLN A 70 -13.45 -6.13 7.60
CA GLN A 70 -12.75 -4.90 7.22
C GLN A 70 -11.26 -4.98 7.58
N ILE A 71 -10.91 -5.50 8.77
CA ILE A 71 -9.52 -5.67 9.19
C ILE A 71 -8.70 -6.47 8.19
N LYS A 72 -9.24 -7.60 7.70
CA LYS A 72 -8.59 -8.44 6.70
C LYS A 72 -8.27 -7.67 5.40
N ASN A 73 -9.15 -6.75 5.03
CA ASN A 73 -9.13 -6.03 3.76
C ASN A 73 -8.51 -4.62 3.87
N LEU A 74 -8.10 -4.22 5.08
CA LEU A 74 -7.62 -2.89 5.41
C LEU A 74 -6.19 -2.68 4.88
N ALA A 75 -6.03 -1.72 3.99
CA ALA A 75 -4.73 -1.39 3.41
C ALA A 75 -4.02 -0.28 4.20
N MET A 76 -4.79 0.69 4.70
CA MET A 76 -4.24 1.87 5.35
C MET A 76 -5.27 2.52 6.27
N VAL A 77 -4.79 3.06 7.40
CA VAL A 77 -5.54 3.98 8.28
C VAL A 77 -4.67 5.21 8.53
N GLN A 78 -5.23 6.39 8.34
CA GLN A 78 -4.60 7.67 8.64
C GLN A 78 -5.56 8.50 9.47
N ALA A 79 -5.05 9.22 10.47
CA ALA A 79 -5.84 10.13 11.27
C ALA A 79 -5.17 11.51 11.31
N LEU A 80 -5.98 12.55 11.20
CA LEU A 80 -5.59 13.95 11.27
C LEU A 80 -6.41 14.65 12.37
N ALA A 81 -5.76 15.41 13.24
CA ALA A 81 -6.44 16.34 14.13
C ALA A 81 -6.69 17.66 13.41
N ILE A 82 -7.92 18.18 13.53
CA ILE A 82 -8.27 19.51 13.04
C ILE A 82 -8.08 20.51 14.18
N THR A 83 -7.20 21.48 13.96
CA THR A 83 -6.99 22.61 14.88
C THR A 83 -7.31 23.93 14.19
N GLY A 84 -7.86 24.91 14.94
CA GLY A 84 -8.23 26.24 14.43
C GLY A 84 -9.71 26.45 14.14
N LYS A 85 -10.14 27.73 14.05
CA LYS A 85 -11.55 28.12 13.83
C LYS A 85 -11.77 28.57 12.37
N LYS A 86 -12.89 28.14 11.77
CA LYS A 86 -13.42 28.58 10.46
C LYS A 86 -12.44 28.43 9.28
N LYS A 87 -11.80 29.53 8.83
CA LYS A 87 -11.05 29.63 7.56
C LYS A 87 -9.55 29.29 7.66
N LYS A 88 -9.02 29.07 8.87
CA LYS A 88 -7.64 28.62 9.10
C LYS A 88 -7.65 27.27 9.82
N LYS A 89 -8.16 26.23 9.15
CA LYS A 89 -8.04 24.86 9.64
C LYS A 89 -6.63 24.37 9.36
N THR A 90 -5.93 23.93 10.40
CA THR A 90 -4.66 23.23 10.29
C THR A 90 -4.92 21.76 10.54
N TYR A 91 -4.43 20.91 9.65
CA TYR A 91 -4.49 19.45 9.77
C TYR A 91 -3.15 18.95 10.27
N LEU A 92 -3.16 18.26 11.39
CA LEU A 92 -1.95 17.74 12.02
C LEU A 92 -2.03 16.20 12.02
N PRO A 93 -1.04 15.49 11.45
CA PRO A 93 -1.05 14.04 11.42
C PRO A 93 -0.92 13.45 12.82
N LEU A 94 -1.68 12.39 13.09
CA LEU A 94 -1.67 11.64 14.34
C LEU A 94 -0.95 10.31 14.15
N ASP A 95 -0.32 9.81 15.21
CA ASP A 95 0.25 8.47 15.23
C ASP A 95 -0.89 7.44 15.32
N VAL A 96 -0.90 6.49 14.38
CA VAL A 96 -1.93 5.45 14.27
C VAL A 96 -1.25 4.09 14.23
N LYS A 97 -1.53 3.24 15.21
CA LYS A 97 -0.92 1.91 15.34
C LYS A 97 -1.97 0.83 15.53
N PRO A 98 -1.81 -0.34 14.90
CA PRO A 98 -2.66 -1.49 15.21
C PRO A 98 -2.47 -1.86 16.69
N THR A 99 -3.56 -2.25 17.35
CA THR A 99 -3.54 -2.73 18.72
C THR A 99 -4.52 -3.87 18.88
N GLU A 100 -4.15 -4.86 19.66
CA GLU A 100 -5.05 -5.94 20.05
C GLU A 100 -5.68 -5.61 21.42
N GLN A 101 -6.94 -5.99 21.60
CA GLN A 101 -7.59 -5.96 22.89
C GLN A 101 -7.99 -7.39 23.27
N PRO A 102 -7.60 -7.88 24.47
CA PRO A 102 -7.91 -9.25 24.90
C PRO A 102 -9.42 -9.55 24.93
N ASP A 103 -10.23 -8.54 25.25
CA ASP A 103 -11.68 -8.66 25.43
C ASP A 103 -12.47 -8.10 24.22
N ALA A 104 -11.91 -8.18 23.02
CA ALA A 104 -12.55 -7.67 21.81
C ALA A 104 -13.87 -8.41 21.50
N PRO A 105 -15.03 -7.74 21.46
CA PRO A 105 -16.27 -8.39 21.03
C PRO A 105 -16.18 -8.79 19.56
N ASN A 106 -16.62 -10.00 19.23
CA ASN A 106 -16.75 -10.53 17.86
C ASN A 106 -15.49 -10.36 16.99
N ASP A 107 -14.31 -10.61 17.56
CA ASP A 107 -13.01 -10.49 16.86
C ASP A 107 -12.79 -9.12 16.21
N THR A 108 -13.32 -8.06 16.83
CA THR A 108 -13.12 -6.67 16.41
C THR A 108 -11.63 -6.32 16.48
N GLY A 109 -11.07 -5.82 15.39
CA GLY A 109 -9.71 -5.29 15.39
C GLY A 109 -9.68 -3.80 15.72
N TYR A 110 -8.59 -3.34 16.33
CA TYR A 110 -8.44 -1.96 16.77
C TYR A 110 -7.21 -1.28 16.22
N TYR A 111 -7.36 0.03 16.01
CA TYR A 111 -6.25 0.95 15.80
C TYR A 111 -6.27 2.01 16.89
N ARG A 112 -5.14 2.18 17.56
CA ARG A 112 -4.92 3.25 18.54
C ARG A 112 -4.49 4.51 17.79
N VAL A 113 -5.18 5.61 18.09
CA VAL A 113 -4.86 6.96 17.62
C VAL A 113 -4.38 7.77 18.81
N THR A 114 -3.13 8.22 18.80
CA THR A 114 -2.57 9.04 19.88
C THR A 114 -2.82 10.51 19.59
N PHE A 115 -3.40 11.24 20.56
CA PHE A 115 -3.62 12.67 20.44
C PHE A 115 -2.32 13.46 20.57
N ILE A 116 -2.27 14.63 19.94
CA ILE A 116 -1.10 15.54 20.02
C ILE A 116 -0.91 16.05 21.45
N SER A 117 -2.02 16.42 22.09
CA SER A 117 -2.10 16.79 23.50
C SER A 117 -3.19 15.95 24.15
N PRO A 118 -2.98 15.43 25.38
CA PRO A 118 -4.03 14.73 26.11
C PRO A 118 -5.27 15.59 26.25
N LEU A 119 -6.44 15.00 25.98
CA LEU A 119 -7.73 15.65 26.03
C LEU A 119 -8.17 15.77 27.49
N GLY A 120 -8.26 16.99 28.03
CA GLY A 120 -8.70 17.21 29.41
C GLY A 120 -10.19 16.91 29.63
N PRO A 121 -10.67 16.82 30.88
CA PRO A 121 -12.09 16.60 31.18
C PRO A 121 -12.99 17.67 30.55
N GLY A 122 -14.01 17.26 29.81
CA GLY A 122 -14.94 18.13 29.08
C GLY A 122 -14.38 18.77 27.80
N GLU A 123 -13.11 18.51 27.46
CA GLU A 123 -12.51 19.03 26.24
C GLU A 123 -12.97 18.23 25.01
N THR A 124 -13.00 18.89 23.84
CA THR A 124 -13.39 18.26 22.58
C THR A 124 -12.33 18.41 21.51
N VAL A 125 -12.15 17.37 20.70
CA VAL A 125 -11.24 17.36 19.54
C VAL A 125 -12.00 16.89 18.30
N SER A 126 -11.67 17.46 17.15
CA SER A 126 -12.21 17.01 15.85
C SER A 126 -11.14 16.24 15.08
N LEU A 127 -11.47 15.03 14.66
CA LEU A 127 -10.58 14.10 13.95
C LEU A 127 -11.13 13.84 12.54
N GLU A 128 -10.25 13.76 11.57
CA GLU A 128 -10.54 13.21 10.24
C GLU A 128 -9.71 11.94 10.06
N VAL A 129 -10.41 10.82 9.90
CA VAL A 129 -9.81 9.51 9.70
C VAL A 129 -10.09 9.07 8.26
N LEU A 130 -9.05 8.71 7.53
CA LEU A 130 -9.14 8.04 6.24
C LEU A 130 -8.74 6.59 6.44
N TYR A 131 -9.63 5.67 6.07
CA TYR A 131 -9.26 4.27 5.93
C TYR A 131 -9.60 3.76 4.53
N ILE A 132 -8.72 2.90 4.01
CA ILE A 132 -8.82 2.36 2.65
C ILE A 132 -8.97 0.86 2.74
N LEU A 133 -10.04 0.35 2.13
CA LEU A 133 -10.34 -1.07 2.02
C LEU A 133 -10.10 -1.53 0.58
N THR A 134 -9.53 -2.71 0.47
CA THR A 134 -9.29 -3.45 -0.78
C THR A 134 -10.16 -4.70 -0.78
N HIS A 135 -10.39 -5.32 -1.94
CA HIS A 135 -11.10 -6.62 -2.02
C HIS A 135 -12.43 -6.67 -1.25
N SER A 136 -13.12 -5.52 -1.17
CA SER A 136 -14.37 -5.36 -0.40
C SER A 136 -15.61 -5.26 -1.28
N LEU A 137 -15.42 -5.24 -2.61
CA LEU A 137 -16.49 -5.32 -3.59
C LEU A 137 -16.51 -6.73 -4.16
N GLU A 138 -17.64 -7.42 -3.96
CA GLU A 138 -17.83 -8.80 -4.41
C GLU A 138 -18.66 -8.82 -5.69
N PRO A 139 -18.12 -9.31 -6.82
CA PRO A 139 -18.90 -9.40 -8.05
C PRO A 139 -20.11 -10.31 -7.91
N PHE A 140 -21.29 -9.78 -8.26
CA PHE A 140 -22.53 -10.53 -8.28
C PHE A 140 -23.44 -10.06 -9.42
N PRO A 141 -23.60 -10.86 -10.50
CA PRO A 141 -23.12 -12.24 -10.64
C PRO A 141 -21.59 -12.36 -10.71
N VAL A 142 -21.07 -13.50 -10.25
CA VAL A 142 -19.62 -13.80 -10.23
C VAL A 142 -19.04 -13.89 -11.63
N GLU A 143 -19.87 -14.23 -12.62
CA GLU A 143 -19.48 -14.33 -14.02
C GLU A 143 -20.45 -13.57 -14.90
N ILE A 144 -19.91 -12.84 -15.87
CA ILE A 144 -20.66 -12.02 -16.84
C ILE A 144 -20.18 -12.31 -18.26
N THR A 145 -21.12 -12.28 -19.20
CA THR A 145 -20.79 -12.29 -20.63
C THR A 145 -20.17 -10.96 -21.04
N GLN A 146 -19.61 -10.92 -22.24
CA GLN A 146 -18.90 -9.76 -22.75
C GLN A 146 -19.73 -8.45 -22.76
N SER A 147 -21.06 -8.55 -22.94
CA SER A 147 -21.96 -7.39 -23.09
C SER A 147 -22.78 -7.07 -21.85
N GLU A 148 -22.58 -7.81 -20.76
CA GLU A 148 -23.27 -7.60 -19.49
C GLU A 148 -22.52 -6.57 -18.63
N SER A 149 -23.29 -5.75 -17.91
CA SER A 149 -22.74 -4.83 -16.92
C SER A 149 -22.22 -5.58 -15.71
N GLN A 150 -21.11 -5.10 -15.15
CA GLN A 150 -20.56 -5.61 -13.90
C GLN A 150 -21.34 -5.03 -12.73
N LEU A 151 -21.98 -5.91 -11.95
CA LEU A 151 -22.66 -5.59 -10.72
C LEU A 151 -21.85 -6.15 -9.53
N VAL A 152 -21.83 -5.42 -8.42
CA VAL A 152 -21.07 -5.80 -7.21
C VAL A 152 -21.88 -5.58 -5.94
N TYR A 153 -21.65 -6.42 -4.94
CA TYR A 153 -22.07 -6.21 -3.57
C TYR A 153 -21.01 -5.47 -2.76
N TYR A 154 -21.47 -4.55 -1.92
CA TYR A 154 -20.68 -3.97 -0.82
C TYR A 154 -21.39 -4.27 0.49
N HIS A 155 -20.66 -4.92 1.41
CA HIS A 155 -21.13 -5.29 2.74
C HIS A 155 -20.50 -4.39 3.80
N ASP A 156 -21.32 -3.73 4.60
CA ASP A 156 -20.88 -2.87 5.71
C ASP A 156 -22.01 -2.77 6.75
N SER A 157 -21.97 -1.76 7.62
CA SER A 157 -23.02 -1.40 8.56
C SER A 157 -23.55 0.02 8.25
N ALA A 158 -24.81 0.31 8.56
CA ALA A 158 -25.39 1.66 8.49
C ALA A 158 -24.81 2.59 9.57
N VAL A 159 -24.43 2.01 10.71
CA VAL A 159 -23.80 2.71 11.85
C VAL A 159 -22.31 2.37 11.93
N ILE A 160 -21.52 3.30 12.47
CA ILE A 160 -20.09 3.11 12.71
C ILE A 160 -19.90 2.18 13.91
N LEU A 161 -19.06 1.17 13.74
CA LEU A 161 -18.60 0.35 14.86
C LEU A 161 -17.63 1.17 15.72
N SER A 162 -17.99 1.39 16.98
CA SER A 162 -17.22 2.21 17.91
C SER A 162 -17.25 1.61 19.31
N PRO A 163 -16.12 1.55 20.04
CA PRO A 163 -16.10 1.12 21.43
C PRO A 163 -16.73 2.17 22.37
N TYR A 164 -16.87 3.40 21.88
CA TYR A 164 -17.45 4.54 22.59
C TYR A 164 -18.92 4.75 22.21
N HIS A 165 -19.68 5.33 23.14
CA HIS A 165 -21.03 5.80 22.86
C HIS A 165 -21.05 6.91 21.81
N VAL A 166 -21.99 6.84 20.87
CA VAL A 166 -22.14 7.80 19.77
C VAL A 166 -23.46 8.55 19.89
N LYS A 167 -23.40 9.85 20.22
CA LYS A 167 -24.60 10.71 20.39
C LYS A 167 -25.36 10.89 19.08
N GLN A 168 -24.65 11.20 18.00
CA GLN A 168 -25.23 11.41 16.68
C GLN A 168 -24.30 10.89 15.59
N GLN A 169 -24.87 10.23 14.59
CA GLN A 169 -24.09 9.79 13.43
C GLN A 169 -24.88 9.79 12.13
N THR A 170 -24.17 9.95 11.02
CA THR A 170 -24.71 9.82 9.66
C THR A 170 -23.69 9.11 8.77
N THR A 171 -24.14 8.15 7.95
CA THR A 171 -23.32 7.50 6.94
C THR A 171 -23.80 7.88 5.54
N PHE A 172 -22.88 8.31 4.68
CA PHE A 172 -23.11 8.56 3.26
C PHE A 172 -22.30 7.57 2.44
N ILE A 173 -22.92 6.99 1.42
CA ILE A 173 -22.30 6.02 0.53
C ILE A 173 -22.50 6.48 -0.90
N LYS A 174 -21.39 6.74 -1.58
CA LYS A 174 -21.35 7.23 -2.95
C LYS A 174 -21.03 6.08 -3.89
N THR A 175 -21.92 5.87 -4.86
CA THR A 175 -21.81 4.85 -5.91
C THR A 175 -21.23 5.47 -7.20
N PRO A 176 -20.62 4.67 -8.09
CA PRO A 176 -20.04 5.17 -9.35
C PRO A 176 -21.11 5.72 -10.31
N SER A 177 -22.30 5.13 -10.30
CA SER A 177 -23.41 5.46 -11.19
C SER A 177 -24.74 5.55 -10.42
N THR A 178 -25.80 6.04 -11.07
CA THR A 178 -27.15 6.04 -10.49
C THR A 178 -27.85 4.68 -10.64
N ARG A 179 -27.17 3.64 -11.11
CA ARG A 179 -27.72 2.29 -11.28
C ARG A 179 -27.36 1.45 -10.07
N VAL A 180 -28.30 1.40 -9.13
CA VAL A 180 -28.24 0.59 -7.91
C VAL A 180 -29.45 -0.33 -7.98
N GLU A 181 -29.19 -1.63 -8.00
CA GLU A 181 -30.19 -2.69 -8.09
C GLU A 181 -30.97 -2.79 -6.78
N SER A 182 -30.26 -2.81 -5.65
CA SER A 182 -30.87 -2.85 -4.33
C SER A 182 -29.95 -2.27 -3.26
N PHE A 183 -30.55 -1.79 -2.17
CA PHE A 183 -29.84 -1.43 -0.95
C PHE A 183 -30.72 -1.75 0.25
N THR A 184 -30.13 -2.09 1.39
CA THR A 184 -30.88 -2.36 2.63
C THR A 184 -31.52 -1.07 3.16
N SER A 185 -32.86 -1.00 3.26
CA SER A 185 -33.55 0.18 3.78
C SER A 185 -33.68 0.14 5.30
N ILE A 186 -32.86 0.91 6.03
CA ILE A 186 -32.94 1.07 7.48
C ILE A 186 -33.32 2.51 7.81
N GLU A 187 -34.56 2.72 8.23
CA GLU A 187 -35.06 4.06 8.48
C GLU A 187 -34.30 4.81 9.60
N PRO A 188 -33.99 6.10 9.43
CA PRO A 188 -34.17 6.89 8.20
C PRO A 188 -33.10 6.56 7.14
N ALA A 189 -33.54 6.13 5.96
CA ALA A 189 -32.68 5.92 4.80
C ALA A 189 -33.19 6.75 3.61
N ASN A 190 -32.28 7.40 2.89
CA ASN A 190 -32.64 8.14 1.69
C ASN A 190 -31.60 7.93 0.59
N ARG A 191 -32.03 7.94 -0.66
CA ARG A 191 -31.18 7.86 -1.83
C ARG A 191 -31.42 9.06 -2.73
N ALA A 192 -30.34 9.79 -3.03
CA ALA A 192 -30.36 10.93 -3.93
C ALA A 192 -29.28 10.74 -5.01
N GLY A 193 -29.70 10.42 -6.24
CA GLY A 193 -28.80 10.20 -7.36
C GLY A 193 -27.81 9.06 -7.11
N LYS A 194 -26.52 9.42 -6.95
CA LYS A 194 -25.41 8.48 -6.70
C LYS A 194 -25.12 8.26 -5.21
N GLU A 195 -25.80 8.98 -4.32
CA GLU A 195 -25.54 8.94 -2.88
C GLU A 195 -26.68 8.26 -2.13
N ILE A 196 -26.33 7.36 -1.21
CA ILE A 196 -27.21 6.70 -0.26
C ILE A 196 -26.85 7.23 1.12
N LYS A 197 -27.84 7.73 1.85
CA LYS A 197 -27.69 8.29 3.19
C LYS A 197 -28.42 7.39 4.20
N TYR A 198 -27.69 6.98 5.23
CA TYR A 198 -28.23 6.32 6.43
C TYR A 198 -28.13 7.27 7.62
N GLY A 199 -29.26 7.46 8.31
CA GLY A 199 -29.36 8.38 9.44
C GLY A 199 -29.90 9.77 9.06
N PRO A 200 -29.93 10.71 10.01
CA PRO A 200 -29.19 10.68 11.27
C PRO A 200 -29.72 9.62 12.24
N TYR A 201 -28.81 8.92 12.91
CA TYR A 201 -29.11 8.06 14.04
C TYR A 201 -28.60 8.69 15.33
N GLU A 202 -29.39 8.57 16.39
CA GLU A 202 -29.09 9.16 17.69
C GLU A 202 -28.85 8.09 18.75
N ASN A 203 -28.04 8.43 19.76
CA ASN A 203 -27.80 7.69 20.99
C ASN A 203 -27.51 6.20 20.77
N ARG A 204 -26.48 5.89 19.97
CA ARG A 204 -26.06 4.51 19.70
C ARG A 204 -25.08 4.04 20.78
N ALA A 205 -25.38 2.88 21.34
CA ALA A 205 -24.53 2.21 22.32
C ALA A 205 -23.20 1.78 21.70
N SER A 206 -22.19 1.58 22.57
CA SER A 206 -20.91 0.99 22.20
C SER A 206 -21.12 -0.34 21.47
N TYR A 207 -20.28 -0.59 20.46
CA TYR A 207 -20.30 -1.78 19.61
C TYR A 207 -21.62 -2.06 18.88
N SER A 208 -22.46 -1.03 18.68
CA SER A 208 -23.63 -1.17 17.82
C SER A 208 -23.23 -1.48 16.37
N TYR A 209 -23.97 -2.39 15.73
CA TYR A 209 -23.73 -2.82 14.36
C TYR A 209 -25.06 -3.09 13.67
N THR A 210 -25.28 -2.48 12.51
CA THR A 210 -26.53 -2.63 11.76
C THR A 210 -26.19 -2.96 10.30
N PRO A 211 -26.14 -4.24 9.92
CA PRO A 211 -25.61 -4.66 8.63
C PRO A 211 -26.41 -4.09 7.45
N VAL A 212 -25.70 -3.65 6.42
CA VAL A 212 -26.25 -3.19 5.14
C VAL A 212 -25.53 -3.85 3.98
N ILE A 213 -26.29 -4.08 2.92
CA ILE A 213 -25.81 -4.60 1.65
C ILE A 213 -26.25 -3.63 0.57
N ILE A 214 -25.34 -3.30 -0.33
CA ILE A 214 -25.61 -2.42 -1.48
C ILE A 214 -25.18 -3.16 -2.74
N HIS A 215 -26.11 -3.30 -3.67
CA HIS A 215 -25.92 -3.95 -4.97
C HIS A 215 -26.01 -2.91 -6.07
N PHE A 216 -24.91 -2.70 -6.79
CA PHE A 216 -24.84 -1.61 -7.75
C PHE A 216 -23.94 -1.94 -8.94
N GLU A 217 -24.15 -1.21 -10.04
CA GLU A 217 -23.31 -1.33 -11.23
C GLU A 217 -21.99 -0.61 -11.03
N ASN A 218 -20.90 -1.34 -11.22
CA ASN A 218 -19.55 -0.81 -11.24
C ASN A 218 -18.73 -1.40 -12.40
N ASN A 219 -18.74 -0.71 -13.54
CA ASN A 219 -17.93 -1.09 -14.70
C ASN A 219 -16.51 -0.51 -14.67
N SER A 220 -16.03 0.06 -13.56
CA SER A 220 -14.61 0.41 -13.48
C SER A 220 -13.77 -0.87 -13.63
N PRO A 221 -12.63 -0.85 -14.34
CA PRO A 221 -11.78 -2.02 -14.47
C PRO A 221 -11.04 -2.28 -13.14
N PHE A 222 -11.15 -3.49 -12.60
CA PHE A 222 -10.62 -3.82 -11.27
C PHE A 222 -9.14 -4.22 -11.38
N ALA A 223 -8.25 -3.22 -11.42
CA ALA A 223 -6.80 -3.40 -11.49
C ALA A 223 -6.23 -4.00 -10.20
N VAL A 224 -5.90 -5.29 -10.24
CA VAL A 224 -5.26 -6.01 -9.14
C VAL A 224 -3.94 -6.58 -9.63
N VAL A 225 -2.83 -6.02 -9.15
CA VAL A 225 -1.50 -6.58 -9.36
C VAL A 225 -1.23 -7.57 -8.24
N GLU A 226 -1.25 -8.86 -8.58
CA GLU A 226 -1.00 -9.94 -7.63
C GLU A 226 0.42 -9.86 -7.04
N GLU A 227 1.40 -9.51 -7.88
CA GLU A 227 2.78 -9.31 -7.45
C GLU A 227 3.45 -8.25 -8.32
N LEU A 228 4.09 -7.29 -7.65
CA LEU A 228 4.96 -6.29 -8.26
C LEU A 228 6.36 -6.45 -7.68
N VAL A 229 7.32 -6.83 -8.53
CA VAL A 229 8.74 -6.85 -8.17
C VAL A 229 9.44 -5.69 -8.87
N ARG A 230 9.78 -4.66 -8.10
CA ARG A 230 10.56 -3.51 -8.58
C ARG A 230 12.02 -3.69 -8.16
N GLU A 231 12.90 -3.77 -9.13
CA GLU A 231 14.34 -3.69 -8.91
C GLU A 231 14.86 -2.30 -9.27
N ILE A 232 15.64 -1.71 -8.36
CA ILE A 232 16.27 -0.41 -8.51
C ILE A 232 17.78 -0.63 -8.39
N GLU A 233 18.47 -0.60 -9.51
CA GLU A 233 19.92 -0.78 -9.58
C GLU A 233 20.64 0.57 -9.65
N ILE A 234 21.47 0.82 -8.63
CA ILE A 234 22.24 2.06 -8.50
C ILE A 234 23.60 1.86 -9.17
N SER A 235 23.88 2.61 -10.24
CA SER A 235 25.21 2.69 -10.84
C SER A 235 25.84 4.05 -10.59
N HIS A 236 26.93 4.07 -9.80
CA HIS A 236 27.71 5.30 -9.58
C HIS A 236 28.39 5.83 -10.85
N TRP A 237 28.34 5.11 -11.98
CA TRP A 237 28.74 5.60 -13.28
C TRP A 237 27.74 6.60 -13.90
N GLY A 238 26.58 6.83 -13.28
CA GLY A 238 25.73 8.00 -13.56
C GLY A 238 24.24 7.73 -13.78
N SER A 239 23.77 6.49 -13.63
CA SER A 239 22.36 6.17 -13.87
C SER A 239 21.76 5.29 -12.80
N LEU A 240 20.46 5.49 -12.57
CA LEU A 240 19.61 4.55 -11.84
C LEU A 240 18.81 3.74 -12.87
N GLN A 241 18.87 2.41 -12.78
CA GLN A 241 18.11 1.52 -13.67
C GLN A 241 16.98 0.86 -12.89
N ILE A 242 15.75 1.04 -13.39
CA ILE A 242 14.54 0.51 -12.78
C ILE A 242 13.99 -0.59 -13.68
N THR A 243 13.67 -1.74 -13.10
CA THR A 243 12.97 -2.84 -13.78
C THR A 243 11.82 -3.31 -12.90
N GLU A 244 10.60 -3.24 -13.43
CA GLU A 244 9.38 -3.58 -12.73
C GLU A 244 8.69 -4.76 -13.42
N ASN A 245 8.48 -5.84 -12.67
CA ASN A 245 7.77 -7.03 -13.15
C ASN A 245 6.38 -7.04 -12.53
N TYR A 246 5.36 -7.06 -13.37
CA TYR A 246 3.95 -7.03 -13.00
C TYR A 246 3.28 -8.35 -13.30
N ARG A 247 2.50 -8.87 -12.35
CA ARG A 247 1.45 -9.86 -12.59
C ARG A 247 0.09 -9.21 -12.37
N LEU A 248 -0.49 -8.64 -13.42
CA LEU A 248 -1.78 -7.94 -13.37
C LEU A 248 -2.93 -8.90 -13.65
N THR A 249 -3.99 -8.82 -12.86
CA THR A 249 -5.24 -9.59 -13.03
C THR A 249 -6.42 -8.63 -12.98
N HIS A 250 -7.47 -8.93 -13.76
CA HIS A 250 -8.75 -8.26 -13.63
C HIS A 250 -9.56 -8.86 -12.48
N GLY A 251 -9.66 -8.16 -11.34
CA GLY A 251 -10.31 -8.65 -10.11
C GLY A 251 -11.85 -8.60 -10.08
N GLY A 252 -12.50 -8.11 -11.14
CA GLY A 252 -13.96 -8.03 -11.25
C GLY A 252 -14.65 -9.34 -11.66
N ALA A 253 -15.90 -9.25 -12.10
CA ALA A 253 -16.72 -10.40 -12.51
C ALA A 253 -16.08 -11.17 -13.65
N ARG A 254 -15.94 -12.50 -13.52
CA ARG A 254 -15.23 -13.34 -14.47
C ARG A 254 -15.92 -13.38 -15.82
N HIS A 255 -15.13 -13.43 -16.89
CA HIS A 255 -15.70 -13.58 -18.23
C HIS A 255 -16.35 -14.95 -18.41
N LYS A 256 -17.61 -14.96 -18.88
CA LYS A 256 -18.37 -16.15 -19.22
C LYS A 256 -18.66 -16.20 -20.72
N GLY A 257 -18.50 -17.39 -21.30
CA GLY A 257 -18.81 -17.65 -22.70
C GLY A 257 -17.63 -17.37 -23.63
N VAL A 258 -17.94 -17.00 -24.86
CA VAL A 258 -16.95 -16.75 -25.91
C VAL A 258 -16.60 -15.27 -26.00
N PHE A 259 -15.31 -14.97 -26.17
CA PHE A 259 -14.87 -13.63 -26.52
C PHE A 259 -15.07 -13.39 -28.02
N SER A 260 -15.85 -12.37 -28.36
CA SER A 260 -16.07 -11.90 -29.73
C SER A 260 -15.29 -10.62 -29.96
N ARG A 261 -14.22 -10.72 -30.77
CA ARG A 261 -13.44 -9.55 -31.21
C ARG A 261 -14.29 -8.55 -32.00
N VAL A 262 -15.22 -9.05 -32.81
CA VAL A 262 -16.12 -8.22 -33.62
C VAL A 262 -17.05 -7.40 -32.73
N ASP A 263 -17.64 -8.01 -31.71
CA ASP A 263 -18.48 -7.27 -30.74
C ASP A 263 -17.63 -6.27 -29.97
N TYR A 264 -16.46 -6.69 -29.48
CA TYR A 264 -15.53 -5.82 -28.75
C TYR A 264 -15.19 -4.54 -29.52
N GLN A 265 -14.90 -4.66 -30.81
CA GLN A 265 -14.51 -3.54 -31.65
C GLN A 265 -15.71 -2.71 -32.11
N SER A 266 -16.85 -3.33 -32.39
CA SER A 266 -18.03 -2.63 -32.90
C SER A 266 -18.83 -1.90 -31.81
N LYS A 267 -18.85 -2.42 -30.57
CA LYS A 267 -19.67 -1.91 -29.46
C LYS A 267 -18.89 -1.78 -28.16
N ARG A 268 -17.66 -1.26 -28.22
CA ARG A 268 -16.71 -1.21 -27.09
C ARG A 268 -17.27 -0.65 -25.78
N SER A 269 -18.14 0.36 -25.85
CA SER A 269 -18.76 0.98 -24.66
C SER A 269 -19.73 0.06 -23.91
N VAL A 270 -20.20 -1.01 -24.56
CA VAL A 270 -21.12 -2.01 -23.98
C VAL A 270 -20.37 -3.33 -23.80
N SER A 271 -19.82 -3.88 -24.89
CA SER A 271 -19.16 -5.20 -24.94
C SER A 271 -17.72 -5.22 -24.41
N GLY A 272 -17.33 -4.17 -23.69
CA GLY A 272 -15.98 -3.98 -23.17
C GLY A 272 -15.94 -2.98 -22.01
N ALA A 273 -17.10 -2.62 -21.46
CA ALA A 273 -17.23 -1.56 -20.47
C ALA A 273 -16.38 -1.82 -19.21
N SER A 274 -16.38 -3.07 -18.74
CA SER A 274 -15.59 -3.51 -17.58
C SER A 274 -14.15 -3.86 -17.91
N SER A 275 -13.77 -4.02 -19.19
CA SER A 275 -12.42 -4.46 -19.57
C SER A 275 -11.37 -3.34 -19.46
N PHE A 276 -10.09 -3.72 -19.37
CA PHE A 276 -9.00 -2.77 -19.54
C PHE A 276 -8.84 -2.37 -21.00
N ASN A 277 -8.96 -1.08 -21.27
CA ASN A 277 -8.68 -0.53 -22.60
C ASN A 277 -7.21 -0.15 -22.76
N ALA A 278 -6.72 0.67 -21.83
CA ALA A 278 -5.34 1.08 -21.71
C ALA A 278 -5.01 1.22 -20.22
N LEU A 279 -3.75 1.05 -19.88
CA LEU A 279 -3.20 1.24 -18.55
C LEU A 279 -2.34 2.50 -18.57
N LEU A 280 -2.35 3.24 -17.47
CA LEU A 280 -1.53 4.43 -17.30
C LEU A 280 -0.57 4.23 -16.14
N ALA A 281 0.74 4.23 -16.45
CA ALA A 281 1.80 4.34 -15.45
C ALA A 281 2.29 5.78 -15.36
N VAL A 282 2.30 6.32 -14.15
CA VAL A 282 2.93 7.61 -13.83
C VAL A 282 4.35 7.36 -13.38
N LEU A 283 5.29 7.61 -14.29
CA LEU A 283 6.72 7.43 -14.08
C LEU A 283 7.38 8.74 -13.62
N PRO A 284 8.60 8.67 -13.05
CA PRO A 284 9.34 9.87 -12.68
C PRO A 284 9.65 10.80 -13.88
N PRO A 285 10.07 12.05 -13.65
CA PRO A 285 10.54 12.92 -14.73
C PRO A 285 11.86 12.40 -15.32
N ARG A 286 12.23 12.90 -16.51
CA ARG A 286 13.51 12.61 -17.20
C ARG A 286 13.80 11.12 -17.41
N VAL A 287 12.76 10.28 -17.54
CA VAL A 287 12.93 8.88 -17.90
C VAL A 287 13.54 8.74 -19.28
N ASN A 288 14.45 7.78 -19.43
CA ASN A 288 15.11 7.46 -20.69
C ASN A 288 15.16 5.94 -20.87
N SER A 289 15.33 5.48 -22.11
CA SER A 289 15.44 4.04 -22.45
C SER A 289 14.29 3.21 -21.89
N VAL A 290 13.07 3.74 -21.98
CA VAL A 290 11.86 3.06 -21.52
C VAL A 290 11.56 1.90 -22.45
N TYR A 291 11.31 0.71 -21.88
CA TYR A 291 10.87 -0.46 -22.62
C TYR A 291 9.68 -1.12 -21.93
N TYR A 292 8.80 -1.69 -22.75
CA TYR A 292 7.61 -2.43 -22.32
C TYR A 292 7.60 -3.78 -23.06
N ARG A 293 7.70 -4.88 -22.31
CA ARG A 293 7.82 -6.23 -22.87
C ARG A 293 7.11 -7.24 -22.01
N ASP A 294 6.82 -8.40 -22.57
CA ASP A 294 6.43 -9.59 -21.82
C ASP A 294 7.48 -10.69 -21.98
N GLU A 295 7.14 -11.90 -21.52
CA GLU A 295 8.02 -13.07 -21.60
C GLU A 295 8.35 -13.47 -23.05
N ILE A 296 7.45 -13.20 -24.00
CA ILE A 296 7.62 -13.57 -25.41
C ILE A 296 8.20 -12.45 -26.28
N GLY A 297 8.41 -11.26 -25.72
CA GLY A 297 9.18 -10.20 -26.35
C GLY A 297 8.56 -8.82 -26.22
N ASN A 298 8.96 -7.91 -27.11
CA ASN A 298 8.53 -6.52 -27.06
C ASN A 298 7.03 -6.38 -27.34
N ILE A 299 6.40 -5.39 -26.69
CA ILE A 299 5.03 -4.97 -26.97
C ILE A 299 5.07 -3.52 -27.46
N SER A 300 4.68 -3.30 -28.71
CA SER A 300 4.77 -1.97 -29.36
C SER A 300 3.60 -1.04 -29.05
N THR A 301 2.54 -1.54 -28.42
CA THR A 301 1.33 -0.77 -28.05
C THR A 301 1.57 0.04 -26.78
N SER A 302 2.48 1.00 -26.84
CA SER A 302 2.77 1.94 -25.75
C SER A 302 3.07 3.35 -26.27
N HIS A 303 2.70 4.35 -25.48
CA HIS A 303 2.83 5.77 -25.77
C HIS A 303 3.41 6.47 -24.54
N LEU A 304 4.64 6.97 -24.66
CA LEU A 304 5.32 7.72 -23.60
C LEU A 304 5.18 9.22 -23.85
N ARG A 305 4.71 9.94 -22.82
CA ARG A 305 4.70 11.40 -22.76
C ARG A 305 5.60 11.85 -21.62
N THR A 306 6.75 12.41 -21.95
CA THR A 306 7.70 12.92 -20.95
C THR A 306 7.33 14.35 -20.54
N GLY A 307 7.35 14.63 -19.25
CA GLY A 307 7.13 15.97 -18.70
C GLY A 307 8.16 16.35 -17.63
N PHE A 308 8.20 17.64 -17.28
CA PHE A 308 9.16 18.17 -16.30
C PHE A 308 8.94 17.65 -14.88
N ARG A 309 7.69 17.35 -14.49
CA ARG A 309 7.35 16.88 -13.14
C ARG A 309 7.14 15.37 -13.05
N LYS A 310 6.68 14.77 -14.15
CA LYS A 310 6.34 13.36 -14.27
C LYS A 310 6.35 12.96 -15.74
N SER A 311 6.45 11.67 -15.99
CA SER A 311 6.25 11.10 -17.32
C SER A 311 5.06 10.15 -17.28
N GLU A 312 4.29 10.10 -18.34
CA GLU A 312 3.09 9.28 -18.45
C GLU A 312 3.32 8.23 -19.52
N LEU A 313 3.27 6.95 -19.13
CA LEU A 313 3.34 5.82 -20.04
C LEU A 313 1.94 5.21 -20.12
N GLU A 314 1.27 5.46 -21.24
CA GLU A 314 0.01 4.81 -21.59
C GLU A 314 0.35 3.55 -22.41
N PHE A 315 -0.18 2.39 -22.03
CA PHE A 315 0.15 1.13 -22.70
C PHE A 315 -1.02 0.15 -22.68
N GLU A 316 -1.04 -0.73 -23.68
CA GLU A 316 -2.06 -1.76 -23.83
C GLU A 316 -1.39 -3.15 -23.79
N PRO A 317 -1.89 -4.08 -22.96
CA PRO A 317 -1.51 -5.49 -23.05
C PRO A 317 -1.84 -6.09 -24.43
N ARG A 318 -1.24 -7.25 -24.78
CA ARG A 318 -1.47 -7.91 -26.09
C ARG A 318 -2.94 -8.26 -26.38
N TYR A 319 -3.75 -8.36 -25.34
CA TYR A 319 -5.19 -8.64 -25.43
C TYR A 319 -5.94 -7.84 -24.36
N PRO A 320 -7.20 -7.47 -24.61
CA PRO A 320 -8.05 -6.87 -23.59
C PRO A 320 -8.15 -7.79 -22.38
N LEU A 321 -8.07 -7.23 -21.18
CA LEU A 321 -8.18 -8.00 -19.95
C LEU A 321 -9.64 -7.90 -19.44
N PHE A 322 -10.38 -9.00 -19.56
CA PHE A 322 -11.68 -9.19 -18.91
C PHE A 322 -11.51 -9.86 -17.55
N GLY A 323 -12.56 -9.88 -16.72
CA GLY A 323 -12.51 -10.48 -15.39
C GLY A 323 -11.97 -11.91 -15.37
N GLY A 324 -11.04 -12.14 -14.44
CA GLY A 324 -10.32 -13.39 -14.28
C GLY A 324 -9.13 -13.57 -15.23
N TRP A 325 -8.99 -12.75 -16.28
CA TRP A 325 -7.80 -12.80 -17.13
C TRP A 325 -6.64 -12.06 -16.47
N SER A 326 -5.43 -12.51 -16.75
CA SER A 326 -4.20 -11.96 -16.21
C SER A 326 -3.15 -11.73 -17.29
N ALA A 327 -2.31 -10.72 -17.11
CA ALA A 327 -1.15 -10.45 -17.97
C ALA A 327 0.09 -10.25 -17.11
N THR A 328 1.19 -10.87 -17.54
CA THR A 328 2.52 -10.65 -16.97
C THR A 328 3.33 -9.80 -17.93
N PHE A 329 3.92 -8.72 -17.43
CA PHE A 329 4.74 -7.83 -18.24
C PHE A 329 5.80 -7.12 -17.42
N ILE A 330 6.78 -6.55 -18.12
CA ILE A 330 7.93 -5.85 -17.58
C ILE A 330 7.95 -4.43 -18.14
N ILE A 331 8.04 -3.46 -17.24
CA ILE A 331 8.34 -2.07 -17.57
C ILE A 331 9.73 -1.77 -17.02
N GLY A 332 10.65 -1.31 -17.86
CA GLY A 332 11.95 -0.85 -17.40
C GLY A 332 12.32 0.49 -17.99
N TYR A 333 13.10 1.26 -17.24
CA TYR A 333 13.51 2.60 -17.61
C TYR A 333 14.76 3.02 -16.83
N ARG A 334 15.42 4.07 -17.31
CA ARG A 334 16.55 4.71 -16.63
C ARG A 334 16.22 6.13 -16.24
N VAL A 335 16.78 6.59 -15.14
CA VAL A 335 16.76 7.99 -14.72
C VAL A 335 18.17 8.46 -14.33
N PRO A 336 18.47 9.76 -14.45
CA PRO A 336 19.74 10.34 -14.01
C PRO A 336 19.97 10.09 -12.52
N LEU A 337 21.18 9.68 -12.14
CA LEU A 337 21.50 9.37 -10.74
C LEU A 337 21.40 10.61 -9.82
N GLU A 338 21.80 11.77 -10.33
CA GLU A 338 21.84 13.07 -9.64
C GLU A 338 20.49 13.51 -9.04
N ASP A 339 19.38 13.04 -9.63
CA ASP A 339 18.03 13.42 -9.20
C ASP A 339 17.54 12.59 -7.99
N TYR A 340 18.18 11.44 -7.70
CA TYR A 340 17.69 10.46 -6.72
C TYR A 340 18.75 9.99 -5.71
N LEU A 341 20.03 10.25 -5.95
CA LEU A 341 21.11 9.91 -5.04
C LEU A 341 21.69 11.16 -4.40
N PHE A 342 21.71 11.18 -3.08
CA PHE A 342 22.13 12.33 -2.29
C PHE A 342 23.17 11.93 -1.24
N GLU A 343 23.86 12.92 -0.68
CA GLU A 343 24.82 12.75 0.41
C GLU A 343 24.23 13.33 1.70
N ALA A 344 24.31 12.57 2.79
CA ALA A 344 23.92 13.00 4.11
C ALA A 344 25.09 13.71 4.81
N SER A 345 24.79 14.50 5.84
CA SER A 345 25.80 15.27 6.58
C SER A 345 26.85 14.39 7.30
N ASP A 346 26.54 13.12 7.51
CA ASP A 346 27.46 12.13 8.10
C ASP A 346 28.35 11.42 7.07
N GLY A 347 28.29 11.83 5.80
CA GLY A 347 29.08 11.28 4.69
C GLY A 347 28.50 9.99 4.08
N ARG A 348 27.35 9.50 4.56
CA ARG A 348 26.63 8.39 3.91
C ARG A 348 25.91 8.88 2.67
N ARG A 349 25.75 7.99 1.69
CA ARG A 349 24.90 8.23 0.53
C ARG A 349 23.53 7.64 0.79
N TYR A 350 22.50 8.25 0.21
CA TYR A 350 21.16 7.69 0.25
C TYR A 350 20.42 7.83 -1.07
N LEU A 351 19.78 6.75 -1.47
CA LEU A 351 18.76 6.75 -2.51
C LEU A 351 17.49 7.36 -1.91
N ASN A 352 16.83 8.26 -2.62
CA ASN A 352 15.48 8.74 -2.32
C ASN A 352 14.59 8.44 -3.52
N PHE A 353 13.67 7.49 -3.38
CA PHE A 353 12.80 7.03 -4.48
C PHE A 353 11.37 6.80 -3.98
N THR A 354 10.42 6.56 -4.88
CA THR A 354 9.01 6.36 -4.50
C THR A 354 8.68 4.88 -4.29
N PHE A 355 7.95 4.55 -3.22
CA PHE A 355 7.68 3.15 -2.83
C PHE A 355 6.55 2.52 -3.66
N GLY A 356 5.40 3.18 -3.79
CA GLY A 356 4.17 2.59 -4.34
C GLY A 356 4.19 2.16 -5.82
N CYS A 357 3.06 1.63 -6.28
CA CYS A 357 2.83 1.25 -7.68
C CYS A 357 2.68 2.50 -8.56
N PRO A 358 3.30 2.57 -9.75
CA PRO A 358 3.14 3.71 -10.65
C PRO A 358 1.84 3.62 -11.46
N LEU A 359 1.19 2.44 -11.51
CA LEU A 359 -0.09 2.27 -12.18
C LEU A 359 -1.20 3.00 -11.42
N VAL A 360 -2.00 3.78 -12.15
CA VAL A 360 -3.10 4.55 -11.61
C VAL A 360 -4.21 3.61 -11.10
N GLU A 361 -4.82 3.96 -9.96
CA GLU A 361 -5.96 3.25 -9.36
C GLU A 361 -5.76 1.74 -9.22
N THR A 362 -4.55 1.29 -8.88
CA THR A 362 -4.22 -0.14 -8.81
C THR A 362 -4.04 -0.61 -7.37
N ILE A 363 -4.55 -1.81 -7.07
CA ILE A 363 -4.27 -2.54 -5.83
C ILE A 363 -3.08 -3.45 -6.12
N VAL A 364 -2.10 -3.48 -5.22
CA VAL A 364 -1.00 -4.45 -5.29
C VAL A 364 -1.07 -5.37 -4.08
N ASN A 365 -1.29 -6.66 -4.30
CA ASN A 365 -1.40 -7.64 -3.21
C ASN A 365 -0.05 -7.83 -2.52
N LYS A 366 1.02 -7.97 -3.30
CA LYS A 366 2.40 -8.10 -2.80
C LYS A 366 3.35 -7.20 -3.57
N LEU A 367 3.96 -6.23 -2.89
CA LEU A 367 5.00 -5.35 -3.45
C LEU A 367 6.35 -5.72 -2.86
N THR A 368 7.30 -6.05 -3.74
CA THR A 368 8.71 -6.29 -3.38
C THR A 368 9.59 -5.28 -4.09
N ILE A 369 10.27 -4.43 -3.32
CA ILE A 369 11.28 -3.50 -3.84
C ILE A 369 12.66 -4.06 -3.50
N LYS A 370 13.51 -4.17 -4.52
CA LYS A 370 14.90 -4.62 -4.41
C LYS A 370 15.82 -3.46 -4.78
N VAL A 371 16.47 -2.85 -3.81
CA VAL A 371 17.48 -1.81 -4.05
C VAL A 371 18.84 -2.49 -4.16
N VAL A 372 19.37 -2.60 -5.37
CA VAL A 372 20.67 -3.20 -5.67
C VAL A 372 21.73 -2.11 -5.53
N LEU A 373 22.54 -2.23 -4.46
CA LEU A 373 23.62 -1.31 -4.17
C LEU A 373 24.89 -1.73 -4.93
N PRO A 374 25.73 -0.78 -5.35
CA PRO A 374 26.97 -1.10 -6.05
C PRO A 374 27.93 -1.87 -5.13
N GLU A 375 28.79 -2.70 -5.75
CA GLU A 375 29.72 -3.57 -5.04
C GLU A 375 30.63 -2.79 -4.09
N GLY A 376 30.86 -3.31 -2.88
CA GLY A 376 31.64 -2.63 -1.83
C GLY A 376 30.86 -1.66 -0.96
N SER A 377 29.53 -1.54 -1.17
CA SER A 377 28.63 -0.80 -0.28
C SER A 377 28.49 -1.49 1.08
N LYS A 378 28.50 -0.71 2.16
CA LYS A 378 28.43 -1.17 3.55
C LYS A 378 27.27 -0.55 4.32
N ASP A 379 26.84 -1.26 5.36
CA ASP A 379 25.88 -0.81 6.38
C ASP A 379 24.58 -0.22 5.79
N PRO A 380 23.86 -0.97 4.93
CA PRO A 380 22.63 -0.49 4.34
C PRO A 380 21.53 -0.33 5.39
N SER A 381 20.77 0.77 5.33
CA SER A 381 19.59 0.97 6.18
C SER A 381 18.46 1.68 5.44
N ALA A 382 17.24 1.15 5.52
CA ALA A 382 16.06 1.72 4.87
C ALA A 382 15.17 2.50 5.85
N VAL A 383 14.67 3.66 5.42
CA VAL A 383 13.78 4.54 6.18
C VAL A 383 12.48 4.73 5.41
N LEU A 384 11.35 4.38 6.04
CA LEU A 384 10.00 4.43 5.48
C LEU A 384 8.98 4.92 6.51
N PRO A 385 7.90 5.59 6.08
CA PRO A 385 6.85 6.08 6.99
C PRO A 385 5.88 4.98 7.48
N PHE A 386 6.08 3.72 7.08
CA PHE A 386 5.26 2.58 7.48
C PHE A 386 6.11 1.32 7.60
N THR A 387 5.59 0.33 8.32
CA THR A 387 6.25 -0.96 8.54
C THR A 387 6.31 -1.78 7.25
N VAL A 388 7.50 -2.34 6.98
CA VAL A 388 7.77 -3.26 5.88
C VAL A 388 8.69 -4.38 6.38
N ASN A 389 8.59 -5.56 5.77
CA ASN A 389 9.56 -6.62 6.01
C ASN A 389 10.85 -6.28 5.27
N GLN A 390 11.99 -6.33 5.97
CA GLN A 390 13.30 -5.99 5.42
C GLN A 390 14.22 -7.20 5.44
N GLU A 391 14.86 -7.46 4.31
CA GLU A 391 15.84 -8.55 4.17
C GLU A 391 17.05 -8.05 3.37
N LEU A 392 18.22 -8.63 3.64
CA LEU A 392 19.42 -8.41 2.86
C LEU A 392 19.69 -9.65 2.00
N GLN A 393 19.95 -9.42 0.72
CA GLN A 393 20.32 -10.45 -0.25
C GLN A 393 21.60 -10.05 -0.97
N VAL A 394 22.21 -11.01 -1.66
CA VAL A 394 23.36 -10.77 -2.55
C VAL A 394 22.95 -11.10 -3.97
N LYS A 395 23.29 -10.22 -4.90
CA LYS A 395 23.08 -10.41 -6.34
C LYS A 395 24.41 -10.28 -7.07
N TYR A 396 24.62 -11.13 -8.06
CA TYR A 396 25.75 -11.03 -8.98
C TYR A 396 25.26 -10.49 -10.32
N SER A 397 26.00 -9.52 -10.85
CA SER A 397 25.82 -8.90 -12.16
C SER A 397 27.14 -8.92 -12.92
N TYR A 398 27.19 -8.21 -14.04
CA TYR A 398 28.41 -8.06 -14.84
C TYR A 398 29.50 -7.33 -14.06
N LEU A 399 30.74 -7.80 -14.18
CA LEU A 399 31.94 -7.22 -13.55
C LEU A 399 31.92 -7.22 -12.02
N ASP A 400 31.10 -8.07 -11.39
CA ASP A 400 31.09 -8.23 -9.94
C ASP A 400 32.05 -9.36 -9.50
N ILE A 401 32.78 -9.16 -8.39
CA ILE A 401 33.66 -10.20 -7.81
C ILE A 401 33.03 -10.82 -6.55
N VAL A 402 32.68 -9.97 -5.59
CA VAL A 402 32.14 -10.33 -4.26
C VAL A 402 30.62 -10.39 -4.32
N GLY A 403 30.00 -9.58 -5.17
CA GLY A 403 28.56 -9.45 -5.33
C GLY A 403 28.01 -8.15 -4.75
N ARG A 404 26.86 -7.74 -5.26
CA ARG A 404 26.12 -6.53 -4.87
C ARG A 404 25.18 -6.82 -3.71
N THR A 405 25.21 -5.97 -2.70
CA THR A 405 24.25 -6.01 -1.59
C THR A 405 22.90 -5.51 -2.06
N VAL A 406 21.84 -6.27 -1.82
CA VAL A 406 20.46 -5.93 -2.18
C VAL A 406 19.64 -5.75 -0.93
N VAL A 407 19.05 -4.56 -0.78
CA VAL A 407 18.06 -4.28 0.27
C VAL A 407 16.68 -4.62 -0.27
N VAL A 408 16.06 -5.64 0.32
CA VAL A 408 14.74 -6.12 -0.08
C VAL A 408 13.70 -5.61 0.91
N LEU A 409 12.72 -4.87 0.40
CA LEU A 409 11.60 -4.31 1.15
C LEU A 409 10.32 -4.94 0.65
N GLN A 410 9.57 -5.60 1.53
CA GLN A 410 8.32 -6.27 1.18
C GLN A 410 7.15 -5.68 1.97
N LYS A 411 6.05 -5.44 1.26
CA LYS A 411 4.79 -5.00 1.85
C LYS A 411 3.60 -5.61 1.11
N ASP A 412 2.66 -6.10 1.89
CA ASP A 412 1.38 -6.57 1.37
C ASP A 412 0.33 -5.47 1.39
N ASN A 413 -0.69 -5.64 0.54
CA ASN A 413 -1.87 -4.80 0.42
C ASN A 413 -1.56 -3.31 0.21
N VAL A 414 -0.88 -3.00 -0.90
CA VAL A 414 -0.43 -1.66 -1.25
C VAL A 414 -1.44 -0.98 -2.17
N VAL A 415 -1.94 0.16 -1.70
CA VAL A 415 -2.84 1.09 -2.43
C VAL A 415 -2.13 2.36 -2.89
N PRO A 416 -2.70 3.17 -3.81
CA PRO A 416 -2.04 4.36 -4.36
C PRO A 416 -1.55 5.39 -3.32
N THR A 417 -2.16 5.46 -2.13
CA THR A 417 -1.72 6.36 -1.04
C THR A 417 -0.35 5.98 -0.46
N HIS A 418 0.12 4.74 -0.66
CA HIS A 418 1.48 4.33 -0.30
C HIS A 418 2.54 4.81 -1.29
N ASN A 419 2.16 5.58 -2.32
CA ASN A 419 3.07 6.19 -3.27
C ASN A 419 3.78 7.40 -2.65
N VAL A 420 4.60 7.13 -1.63
CA VAL A 420 5.37 8.12 -0.87
C VAL A 420 6.87 7.86 -1.02
N PRO A 421 7.72 8.86 -0.79
CA PRO A 421 9.17 8.69 -0.80
C PRO A 421 9.65 7.71 0.28
N PHE A 422 10.65 6.92 -0.06
CA PHE A 422 11.44 6.11 0.87
C PHE A 422 12.93 6.32 0.61
N GLN A 423 13.73 6.06 1.64
CA GLN A 423 15.17 6.27 1.58
C GLN A 423 15.96 5.01 1.92
N VAL A 424 17.06 4.77 1.21
CA VAL A 424 18.02 3.71 1.53
C VAL A 424 19.41 4.30 1.63
N TYR A 425 19.94 4.30 2.85
CA TYR A 425 21.27 4.79 3.19
C TYR A 425 22.30 3.68 3.04
N TYR A 426 23.52 4.03 2.64
CA TYR A 426 24.67 3.13 2.59
C TYR A 426 25.98 3.93 2.59
N THR A 427 27.07 3.26 3.00
CA THR A 427 28.43 3.82 2.94
C THR A 427 29.16 3.24 1.74
N PHE A 428 29.78 4.10 0.92
CA PHE A 428 30.54 3.67 -0.26
C PHE A 428 31.80 4.51 -0.43
N LYS A 429 32.95 3.86 -0.60
CA LYS A 429 34.21 4.53 -0.89
C LYS A 429 34.42 4.64 -2.41
N PRO A 430 34.60 5.85 -2.98
CA PRO A 430 34.77 6.03 -4.43
C PRO A 430 35.90 5.20 -5.06
N ILE A 431 36.95 4.88 -4.29
CA ILE A 431 38.07 4.06 -4.76
C ILE A 431 37.63 2.67 -5.27
N TYR A 432 36.53 2.13 -4.75
CA TYR A 432 36.02 0.83 -5.19
C TYR A 432 35.48 0.85 -6.62
N MET A 433 35.13 2.01 -7.18
CA MET A 433 34.75 2.12 -8.60
C MET A 433 35.88 1.74 -9.56
N LEU A 434 37.15 1.83 -9.13
CA LEU A 434 38.29 1.45 -9.95
C LEU A 434 38.45 -0.07 -10.09
N ALA A 435 37.81 -0.86 -9.24
CA ALA A 435 37.92 -2.32 -9.28
C ALA A 435 37.41 -2.91 -10.61
N GLU A 436 36.27 -2.40 -11.12
CA GLU A 436 35.67 -2.84 -12.38
C GLU A 436 36.62 -2.60 -13.59
N PRO A 437 37.17 -1.38 -13.83
CA PRO A 437 38.19 -1.18 -14.86
C PRO A 437 39.45 -2.03 -14.68
N PHE A 438 39.98 -2.13 -13.45
CA PHE A 438 41.20 -2.90 -13.19
C PHE A 438 41.00 -4.39 -13.43
N MET A 439 39.80 -4.92 -13.21
CA MET A 439 39.46 -6.31 -13.55
C MET A 439 39.62 -6.56 -15.05
N LEU A 440 39.05 -5.68 -15.89
CA LEU A 440 39.16 -5.78 -17.34
C LEU A 440 40.61 -5.66 -17.80
N VAL A 441 41.34 -4.65 -17.31
CA VAL A 441 42.77 -4.46 -17.63
C VAL A 441 43.57 -5.70 -17.26
N SER A 442 43.35 -6.27 -16.08
CA SER A 442 44.04 -7.48 -15.63
C SER A 442 43.72 -8.69 -16.51
N ALA A 443 42.45 -8.88 -16.90
CA ALA A 443 42.05 -9.97 -17.77
C ALA A 443 42.74 -9.89 -19.14
N PHE A 444 42.72 -8.73 -19.80
CA PHE A 444 43.42 -8.53 -21.07
C PHE A 444 44.94 -8.66 -20.92
N PHE A 445 45.51 -8.11 -19.85
CA PHE A 445 46.93 -8.24 -19.55
C PHE A 445 47.37 -9.71 -19.43
N LEU A 446 46.59 -10.55 -18.75
CA LEU A 446 46.87 -11.99 -18.63
C LEU A 446 46.82 -12.71 -19.97
N VAL A 447 45.91 -12.33 -20.88
CA VAL A 447 45.87 -12.88 -22.24
C VAL A 447 47.16 -12.54 -23.02
N PHE A 448 47.66 -11.31 -22.90
CA PHE A 448 48.93 -10.92 -23.53
C PHE A 448 50.13 -11.67 -22.91
N VAL A 449 50.18 -11.81 -21.59
CA VAL A 449 51.23 -12.57 -20.89
C VAL A 449 51.20 -14.05 -21.29
N ALA A 450 50.01 -14.66 -21.36
CA ALA A 450 49.87 -16.05 -21.80
C ALA A 450 50.29 -16.24 -23.26
N SER A 451 49.95 -15.30 -24.14
CA SER A 451 50.39 -15.30 -25.54
C SER A 451 51.90 -15.17 -25.66
N LEU A 452 52.51 -14.27 -24.88
CA LEU A 452 53.96 -14.11 -24.84
C LEU A 452 54.64 -15.37 -24.34
N ALA A 453 54.14 -15.97 -23.26
CA ALA A 453 54.65 -17.23 -22.73
C ALA A 453 54.55 -18.34 -23.77
N TYR A 454 53.40 -18.50 -24.43
CA TYR A 454 53.19 -19.50 -25.48
C TYR A 454 54.23 -19.40 -26.61
N VAL A 455 54.54 -18.18 -27.06
CA VAL A 455 55.56 -17.95 -28.11
C VAL A 455 56.97 -18.32 -27.65
N HIS A 456 57.26 -18.26 -26.35
CA HIS A 456 58.57 -18.58 -25.79
C HIS A 456 58.70 -20.02 -25.28
N ILE A 457 57.63 -20.83 -25.32
CA ILE A 457 57.71 -22.24 -24.98
C ILE A 457 58.23 -23.01 -26.20
N ASP A 458 59.46 -23.52 -26.08
CA ASP A 458 60.06 -24.42 -27.08
C ASP A 458 59.48 -25.84 -26.89
N LEU A 459 58.58 -26.24 -27.77
CA LEU A 459 57.97 -27.58 -27.80
C LEU A 459 58.72 -28.56 -28.72
N ASN A 460 59.93 -28.23 -29.19
CA ASN A 460 60.69 -29.11 -30.07
C ASN A 460 61.24 -30.34 -29.33
N ILE A 461 60.90 -31.53 -29.81
CA ILE A 461 61.32 -32.82 -29.23
C ILE A 461 62.78 -33.14 -29.56
N VAL A 462 63.29 -32.65 -30.69
CA VAL A 462 64.69 -32.79 -31.09
C VAL A 462 65.23 -31.40 -31.40
N ARG A 463 66.20 -30.95 -30.59
CA ARG A 463 66.99 -29.76 -30.90
C ARG A 463 67.90 -30.08 -32.08
N LYS A 464 67.72 -29.35 -33.19
CA LYS A 464 68.64 -29.36 -34.33
C LYS A 464 69.83 -28.46 -34.07
#